data_AF-A0A2H0VK22-F1
#
_entry.id   AF-A0A2H0VK22-F1
#
_cell.length_a   1.000
_cell.length_b   1.000
_cell.length_c   1.000
_cell.angle_alpha   90.00
_cell.angle_beta   90.00
_cell.angle_gamma   90.00
#
_symmetry.space_group_name_H-M   'P 1'
#
loop_
_entity.id
_entity.type
_entity.pdbx_description
1 polymer ?
#
loop_
_entity_poly.entity_id
_entity_poly.type
_entity_poly.pdbx_seq_one_letter_code
_entity_poly.pdbx_strand_id
1 'polypeptide(L)'
;MSTAELYGDVVPAEIKLKIDQSKDTEKVEERIVLSSVNIDKFKNAFLYITQKIGALPNVGQTVLYKILYFCDFDYYEKYEEQLTGALYQRNHYGPTPIEFGEIIAQMVGESKIEVVKSSFFNHEQTKYMPMIAPDLSVFSGQELNHIDQVIEKLKNKTAKELSELSHKDVPWITTPEGKIIDYESVFYRTADTSVRVYETETA
;
A
#
# COMPACT_ATOMS: atom_id res chain seq x y z
N MET A 1 -51.52 -30.63 32.57
CA MET A 1 -50.18 -30.79 33.19
C MET A 1 -49.37 -31.64 32.21
N SER A 2 -48.78 -31.06 31.15
CA SER A 2 -47.60 -30.19 31.03
C SER A 2 -46.28 -30.90 31.39
N THR A 3 -45.77 -31.64 30.41
CA THR A 3 -44.50 -31.40 29.67
C THR A 3 -43.19 -31.07 30.42
N ALA A 4 -43.08 -31.27 31.73
CA ALA A 4 -41.86 -30.95 32.50
C ALA A 4 -41.23 -32.13 33.27
N GLU A 5 -41.65 -33.39 33.05
CA GLU A 5 -41.19 -34.51 33.89
C GLU A 5 -40.55 -35.69 33.14
N LEU A 6 -40.13 -35.54 31.87
CA LEU A 6 -39.55 -36.69 31.13
C LEU A 6 -38.26 -36.43 30.33
N TYR A 7 -37.64 -35.25 30.42
CA TYR A 7 -36.35 -34.98 29.77
C TYR A 7 -35.38 -34.31 30.75
N GLY A 8 -34.58 -35.14 31.42
CA GLY A 8 -33.35 -34.73 32.10
C GLY A 8 -32.15 -34.89 31.16
N ASP A 9 -31.35 -33.82 31.07
CA ASP A 9 -29.94 -33.75 30.65
C ASP A 9 -29.52 -34.48 29.36
N VAL A 10 -29.73 -33.81 28.22
CA VAL A 10 -28.99 -34.10 26.99
C VAL A 10 -27.62 -33.44 27.10
N VAL A 11 -26.58 -34.24 27.32
CA VAL A 11 -25.18 -33.83 27.16
C VAL A 11 -24.88 -33.84 25.65
N PRO A 12 -24.60 -32.70 24.98
CA PRO A 12 -24.21 -32.75 23.58
C PRO A 12 -22.73 -33.11 23.47
N ALA A 13 -22.49 -34.13 22.65
CA ALA A 13 -21.21 -34.72 22.33
C ALA A 13 -20.14 -33.72 21.90
N GLU A 14 -18.89 -33.98 22.31
CA GLU A 14 -17.70 -33.32 21.80
C GLU A 14 -17.55 -33.55 20.29
N ILE A 15 -17.63 -32.48 19.50
CA ILE A 15 -17.30 -32.48 18.08
C ILE A 15 -15.78 -32.29 17.95
N LYS A 16 -15.04 -33.36 17.68
CA LYS A 16 -13.64 -33.29 17.24
C LYS A 16 -13.59 -32.88 15.77
N LEU A 17 -13.39 -31.58 15.52
CA LEU A 17 -13.01 -31.07 14.20
C LEU A 17 -11.50 -31.31 13.98
N LYS A 18 -11.17 -32.27 13.10
CA LYS A 18 -9.85 -32.35 12.49
C LYS A 18 -9.77 -31.28 11.41
N ILE A 19 -9.14 -30.15 11.74
CA ILE A 19 -8.78 -29.11 10.76
C ILE A 19 -7.51 -29.58 10.05
N ASP A 20 -7.60 -29.77 8.73
CA ASP A 20 -6.46 -29.90 7.85
C ASP A 20 -5.87 -28.49 7.64
N GLN A 21 -4.81 -28.16 8.38
CA GLN A 21 -4.28 -26.80 8.56
C GLN A 21 -3.52 -26.22 7.35
N SER A 22 -3.54 -26.87 6.19
CA SER A 22 -2.66 -26.48 5.08
C SER A 22 -3.32 -25.64 3.99
N LYS A 23 -4.65 -25.69 3.81
CA LYS A 23 -5.32 -25.03 2.67
C LYS A 23 -6.24 -23.86 3.02
N ASP A 24 -6.77 -23.80 4.24
CA ASP A 24 -7.65 -22.69 4.64
C ASP A 24 -6.84 -21.47 5.15
N THR A 25 -5.64 -21.68 5.68
CA THR A 25 -4.79 -20.60 6.21
C THR A 25 -4.36 -19.64 5.11
N GLU A 26 -3.96 -20.13 3.92
CA GLU A 26 -3.57 -19.29 2.79
C GLU A 26 -4.73 -18.43 2.29
N LYS A 27 -5.94 -19.00 2.15
CA LYS A 27 -7.13 -18.27 1.67
C LYS A 27 -7.68 -17.28 2.70
N VAL A 28 -7.53 -17.57 3.99
CA VAL A 28 -7.91 -16.69 5.08
C VAL A 28 -6.89 -15.55 5.21
N GLU A 29 -5.59 -15.82 5.10
CA GLU A 29 -4.57 -14.78 4.94
C GLU A 29 -4.86 -13.92 3.72
N GLU A 30 -5.09 -14.49 2.53
CA GLU A 30 -5.40 -13.72 1.30
C GLU A 30 -6.64 -12.82 1.45
N ARG A 31 -7.70 -13.30 2.12
CA ARG A 31 -8.92 -12.52 2.39
C ARG A 31 -8.74 -11.47 3.49
N ILE A 32 -7.91 -11.72 4.49
CA ILE A 32 -7.57 -10.74 5.54
C ILE A 32 -6.61 -9.67 4.98
N VAL A 33 -5.70 -10.06 4.08
CA VAL A 33 -4.77 -9.21 3.32
C VAL A 33 -5.55 -8.25 2.41
N LEU A 34 -6.60 -8.72 1.72
CA LEU A 34 -7.53 -7.85 0.99
C LEU A 34 -8.32 -6.87 1.88
N SER A 35 -8.32 -7.06 3.21
CA SER A 35 -9.15 -6.27 4.14
C SER A 35 -8.47 -5.03 4.75
N SER A 36 -7.17 -4.79 4.51
CA SER A 36 -6.47 -3.60 5.03
C SER A 36 -6.54 -2.38 4.10
N VAL A 37 -6.66 -2.59 2.80
CA VAL A 37 -6.60 -1.49 1.83
C VAL A 37 -7.94 -0.73 1.74
N ASN A 38 -7.89 0.57 1.94
CA ASN A 38 -8.95 1.48 1.56
C ASN A 38 -8.85 1.77 0.06
N ILE A 39 -9.55 0.95 -0.73
CA ILE A 39 -9.55 1.00 -2.20
C ILE A 39 -9.93 2.40 -2.72
N ASP A 40 -10.89 3.07 -2.09
CA ASP A 40 -11.34 4.40 -2.53
C ASP A 40 -10.26 5.46 -2.30
N LYS A 41 -9.58 5.44 -1.15
CA LYS A 41 -8.42 6.31 -0.91
C LYS A 41 -7.28 5.98 -1.86
N PHE A 42 -6.99 4.70 -2.12
CA PHE A 42 -5.93 4.32 -3.07
C PHE A 42 -6.21 4.88 -4.48
N LYS A 43 -7.42 4.65 -5.01
CA LYS A 43 -7.83 5.15 -6.33
C LYS A 43 -7.70 6.67 -6.43
N ASN A 44 -8.20 7.40 -5.42
CA ASN A 44 -8.15 8.86 -5.41
C ASN A 44 -6.73 9.39 -5.19
N ALA A 45 -5.90 8.73 -4.39
CA ALA A 45 -4.49 9.09 -4.22
C ALA A 45 -3.75 8.90 -5.55
N PHE A 46 -4.00 7.80 -6.25
CA PHE A 46 -3.40 7.54 -7.55
C PHE A 46 -3.81 8.57 -8.61
N LEU A 47 -5.11 8.91 -8.69
CA LEU A 47 -5.60 9.99 -9.55
C LEU A 47 -4.96 11.33 -9.21
N TYR A 48 -4.87 11.68 -7.92
CA TYR A 48 -4.29 12.93 -7.47
C TYR A 48 -2.80 13.04 -7.79
N ILE A 49 -2.02 11.99 -7.50
CA ILE A 49 -0.59 11.92 -7.83
C ILE A 49 -0.39 12.03 -9.35
N THR A 50 -1.11 11.23 -10.14
CA THR A 50 -0.96 11.23 -11.60
C THR A 50 -1.43 12.54 -12.24
N GLN A 51 -2.44 13.20 -11.67
CA GLN A 51 -2.87 14.53 -12.11
C GLN A 51 -1.77 15.58 -11.89
N LYS A 52 -1.03 15.50 -10.78
CA LYS A 52 0.04 16.47 -10.47
C LYS A 52 1.33 16.22 -11.23
N ILE A 53 1.75 14.97 -11.35
CA ILE A 53 3.11 14.64 -11.84
C ILE A 53 3.15 13.58 -12.94
N GLY A 54 2.03 12.99 -13.34
CA GLY A 54 2.00 11.92 -14.35
C GLY A 54 2.52 12.36 -15.72
N ALA A 55 2.39 13.64 -16.07
CA ALA A 55 2.91 14.19 -17.32
C ALA A 55 4.45 14.35 -17.33
N LEU A 56 5.12 14.36 -16.16
CA LEU A 56 6.57 14.57 -16.10
C LEU A 56 7.33 13.44 -16.83
N PRO A 57 8.41 13.73 -17.58
CA PRO A 57 9.11 12.72 -18.38
C PRO A 57 9.69 11.56 -17.56
N ASN A 58 10.20 11.85 -16.36
CA ASN A 58 10.78 10.85 -15.46
C ASN A 58 9.73 9.97 -14.76
N VAL A 59 8.44 10.32 -14.82
CA VAL A 59 7.37 9.63 -14.09
C VAL A 59 6.73 8.54 -14.95
N GLY A 60 7.01 7.29 -14.57
CA GLY A 60 6.33 6.09 -15.06
C GLY A 60 5.95 5.16 -13.91
N GLN A 61 5.44 3.97 -14.22
CA GLN A 61 4.94 2.99 -13.25
C GLN A 61 5.85 2.77 -12.03
N THR A 62 7.15 2.52 -12.23
CA THR A 62 8.10 2.30 -11.13
C THR A 62 8.20 3.51 -10.18
N VAL A 63 8.14 4.73 -10.72
CA VAL A 63 8.15 5.95 -9.90
C VAL A 63 6.87 6.03 -9.07
N LEU A 64 5.71 5.76 -9.68
CA LEU A 64 4.43 5.78 -8.99
C LEU A 64 4.36 4.74 -7.87
N TYR A 65 4.92 3.54 -8.06
CA TYR A 65 5.02 2.53 -6.98
C TYR A 65 5.75 3.07 -5.76
N LYS A 66 6.87 3.77 -5.99
CA LYS A 66 7.70 4.32 -4.92
C LYS A 66 7.04 5.51 -4.24
N ILE A 67 6.37 6.37 -4.99
CA ILE A 67 5.63 7.51 -4.42
C ILE A 67 4.47 7.00 -3.56
N LEU A 68 3.68 6.03 -4.03
CA LEU A 68 2.63 5.41 -3.23
C LEU A 68 3.19 4.80 -1.94
N TYR A 69 4.27 4.02 -2.05
CA TYR A 69 4.95 3.41 -0.90
C TYR A 69 5.37 4.47 0.15
N PHE A 70 6.04 5.54 -0.27
CA PHE A 70 6.44 6.60 0.66
C PHE A 70 5.24 7.39 1.18
N CYS A 71 4.17 7.58 0.41
CA CYS A 71 2.94 8.18 0.92
C CYS A 71 2.40 7.37 2.10
N ASP A 72 2.25 6.05 1.95
CA ASP A 72 1.71 5.18 2.99
C ASP A 72 2.65 5.04 4.20
N PHE A 73 3.91 4.67 3.96
CA PHE A 73 4.84 4.37 5.06
C PHE A 73 5.29 5.62 5.81
N ASP A 74 5.51 6.76 5.13
CA ASP A 74 5.85 8.00 5.81
C ASP A 74 4.65 8.56 6.58
N TYR A 75 3.41 8.29 6.14
CA TYR A 75 2.22 8.70 6.86
C TYR A 75 2.06 7.86 8.14
N TYR A 76 2.22 6.54 8.02
CA TYR A 76 2.20 5.63 9.16
C TYR A 76 3.31 5.94 10.15
N GLU A 77 4.51 6.25 9.67
CA GLU A 77 5.58 6.71 10.56
C GLU A 77 5.14 7.98 11.28
N LYS A 78 4.63 9.02 10.62
CA LYS A 78 4.28 10.28 11.31
C LYS A 78 3.11 10.15 12.29
N TYR A 79 2.08 9.39 11.93
CA TYR A 79 0.77 9.49 12.59
C TYR A 79 0.26 8.16 13.14
N GLU A 80 0.95 7.04 12.88
CA GLU A 80 0.56 5.69 13.31
C GLU A 80 -0.80 5.26 12.73
N GLU A 81 -1.20 5.90 11.64
CA GLU A 81 -2.41 5.62 10.87
C GLU A 81 -2.02 5.27 9.43
N GLN A 82 -2.78 4.41 8.76
CA GLN A 82 -2.54 4.05 7.36
C GLN A 82 -3.27 5.05 6.44
N LEU A 83 -2.56 5.56 5.43
CA LEU A 83 -3.15 6.49 4.45
C LEU A 83 -4.12 5.76 3.51
N THR A 84 -3.60 4.81 2.74
CA THR A 84 -4.39 3.91 1.88
C THR A 84 -4.46 2.50 2.46
N GLY A 85 -3.48 2.08 3.24
CA GLY A 85 -3.42 0.72 3.80
C GLY A 85 -3.10 -0.37 2.77
N ALA A 86 -2.62 0.03 1.58
CA ALA A 86 -2.14 -0.90 0.57
C ALA A 86 -0.98 -1.74 1.10
N LEU A 87 -0.88 -2.97 0.60
CA LEU A 87 0.19 -3.87 0.97
C LEU A 87 1.30 -3.82 -0.07
N TYR A 88 2.54 -3.88 0.41
CA TYR A 88 3.71 -3.74 -0.44
C TYR A 88 4.57 -4.99 -0.34
N GLN A 89 4.89 -5.58 -1.48
CA GLN A 89 5.81 -6.70 -1.57
C GLN A 89 7.23 -6.20 -1.80
N ARG A 90 8.21 -6.76 -1.07
CA ARG A 90 9.63 -6.54 -1.36
C ARG A 90 9.99 -7.20 -2.69
N ASN A 91 10.36 -6.40 -3.68
CA ASN A 91 10.91 -6.87 -4.95
C ASN A 91 12.32 -6.31 -5.20
N HIS A 92 13.02 -6.89 -6.18
CA HIS A 92 14.39 -6.54 -6.54
C HIS A 92 14.61 -5.04 -6.83
N TYR A 93 13.63 -4.36 -7.41
CA TYR A 93 13.67 -2.92 -7.72
C TYR A 93 12.90 -2.08 -6.69
N GLY A 94 12.81 -2.56 -5.46
CA GLY A 94 12.13 -1.89 -4.35
C GLY A 94 10.69 -2.40 -4.11
N PRO A 95 9.92 -1.73 -3.23
CA PRO A 95 8.56 -2.13 -2.88
C PRO A 95 7.60 -1.96 -4.06
N THR A 96 6.65 -2.89 -4.18
CA THR A 96 5.57 -2.86 -5.19
C THR A 96 4.21 -3.07 -4.49
N PRO A 97 3.22 -2.19 -4.71
CA PRO A 97 1.87 -2.39 -4.20
C PRO A 97 1.21 -3.64 -4.83
N ILE A 98 0.70 -4.53 -3.99
CA ILE A 98 0.17 -5.85 -4.41
C ILE A 98 -1.11 -5.70 -5.22
N GLU A 99 -2.03 -4.85 -4.76
CA GLU A 99 -3.36 -4.66 -5.33
C GLU A 99 -3.35 -3.76 -6.58
N PHE A 100 -2.21 -3.18 -6.92
CA PHE A 100 -2.10 -2.18 -7.98
C PHE A 100 -2.61 -2.69 -9.33
N GLY A 101 -2.21 -3.89 -9.73
CA GLY A 101 -2.61 -4.45 -11.03
C GLY A 101 -4.14 -4.55 -11.16
N GLU A 102 -4.81 -5.06 -10.13
CA GLU A 102 -6.26 -5.22 -10.10
C GLU A 102 -6.98 -3.87 -10.04
N ILE A 103 -6.56 -2.97 -9.14
CA ILE A 103 -7.18 -1.65 -8.98
C ILE A 103 -7.06 -0.84 -10.27
N ILE A 104 -5.89 -0.84 -10.91
CA ILE A 104 -5.69 -0.10 -12.17
C ILE A 104 -6.48 -0.71 -13.31
N ALA A 105 -6.56 -2.03 -13.42
CA ALA A 105 -7.41 -2.68 -14.43
C ALA A 105 -8.88 -2.28 -14.27
N GLN A 106 -9.37 -2.22 -13.03
CA GLN A 106 -10.71 -1.72 -12.74
C GLN A 106 -10.88 -0.25 -13.16
N MET A 107 -9.93 0.63 -12.81
CA MET A 107 -10.00 2.05 -13.16
C MET A 107 -9.97 2.28 -14.68
N VAL A 108 -9.24 1.46 -15.44
CA VAL A 108 -9.24 1.50 -16.91
C VAL A 108 -10.60 1.06 -17.45
N GLY A 109 -11.17 -0.03 -16.92
CA GLY A 109 -12.51 -0.51 -17.30
C GLY A 109 -13.61 0.52 -17.02
N GLU A 110 -13.44 1.32 -15.96
CA GLU A 110 -14.32 2.43 -15.59
C GLU A 110 -14.01 3.75 -16.33
N SER A 111 -13.06 3.75 -17.27
CA SER A 111 -12.60 4.95 -18.00
C SER A 111 -12.11 6.09 -17.09
N LYS A 112 -11.62 5.78 -15.89
CA LYS A 112 -11.05 6.75 -14.95
C LYS A 112 -9.60 7.10 -15.29
N ILE A 113 -8.88 6.17 -15.91
CA ILE A 113 -7.47 6.31 -16.28
C ILE A 113 -7.23 5.69 -17.65
N GLU A 114 -6.38 6.33 -18.43
CA GLU A 114 -5.84 5.79 -19.68
C GLU A 114 -4.36 5.37 -19.48
N VAL A 115 -3.99 4.21 -20.01
CA VAL A 115 -2.62 3.69 -19.96
C VAL A 115 -1.93 3.97 -21.31
N VAL A 116 -0.84 4.72 -21.26
CA VAL A 116 -0.07 5.10 -22.45
C VAL A 116 1.32 4.48 -22.36
N LYS A 117 1.76 3.83 -23.45
CA LYS A 117 3.15 3.42 -23.60
C LYS A 117 3.94 4.55 -24.25
N SER A 118 5.04 4.95 -23.63
CA SER A 118 5.97 5.95 -24.15
C SER A 118 7.41 5.44 -24.08
N SER A 119 8.31 6.07 -24.83
CA SER A 119 9.75 5.78 -24.74
C SER A 119 10.44 6.84 -23.88
N PHE A 120 11.24 6.41 -22.90
CA PHE A 120 12.09 7.29 -22.08
C PHE A 120 13.49 6.69 -21.96
N PHE A 121 14.53 7.44 -22.37
CA PHE A 121 15.93 6.95 -22.44
C PHE A 121 16.08 5.56 -23.08
N ASN A 122 15.41 5.32 -24.22
CA ASN A 122 15.40 4.03 -24.96
C ASN A 122 14.75 2.84 -24.24
N HIS A 123 14.01 3.07 -23.15
CA HIS A 123 13.20 2.06 -22.48
C HIS A 123 11.70 2.33 -22.68
N GLU A 124 10.90 1.27 -22.81
CA GLU A 124 9.44 1.39 -22.70
C GLU A 124 9.09 1.84 -21.28
N GLN A 125 8.26 2.88 -21.21
CA GLN A 125 7.73 3.47 -19.99
C GLN A 125 6.20 3.41 -20.06
N THR A 126 5.59 2.85 -19.02
CA THR A 126 4.14 2.87 -18.84
C THR A 126 3.74 4.12 -18.09
N LYS A 127 2.87 4.94 -18.70
CA LYS A 127 2.30 6.15 -18.11
C LYS A 127 0.81 5.98 -17.87
N TYR A 128 0.30 6.70 -16.87
CA TYR A 128 -1.10 6.67 -16.47
C TYR A 128 -1.64 8.09 -16.52
N MET A 129 -2.63 8.32 -17.36
CA MET A 129 -3.26 9.62 -17.56
C MET A 129 -4.64 9.62 -16.90
N PRO A 130 -4.89 10.46 -15.89
CA PRO A 130 -6.20 10.56 -15.27
C PRO A 130 -7.20 11.17 -16.25
N MET A 131 -8.34 10.50 -16.42
CA MET A 131 -9.45 10.94 -17.29
C MET A 131 -10.56 11.64 -16.50
N ILE A 132 -10.50 11.55 -15.17
CA ILE A 132 -11.37 12.25 -14.23
C ILE A 132 -10.53 12.94 -13.15
N ALA A 133 -11.11 13.93 -12.49
CA ALA A 133 -10.51 14.50 -11.28
C ALA A 133 -10.64 13.51 -10.11
N PRO A 134 -9.64 13.46 -9.19
CA PRO A 134 -9.78 12.73 -7.94
C PRO A 134 -10.90 13.34 -7.08
N ASP A 135 -11.64 12.49 -6.36
CA ASP A 135 -12.48 12.92 -5.26
C ASP A 135 -11.58 13.19 -4.03
N LEU A 136 -11.40 14.46 -3.70
CA LEU A 136 -10.56 14.87 -2.57
C LEU A 136 -11.29 14.78 -1.23
N SER A 137 -12.62 14.59 -1.21
CA SER A 137 -13.40 14.52 0.02
C SER A 137 -13.12 13.28 0.86
N VAL A 138 -12.49 12.27 0.26
CA VAL A 138 -12.05 11.04 0.94
C VAL A 138 -10.82 11.25 1.84
N PHE A 139 -10.16 12.41 1.72
CA PHE A 139 -8.96 12.75 2.49
C PHE A 139 -9.24 13.88 3.47
N SER A 140 -8.62 13.78 4.64
CA SER A 140 -8.43 14.92 5.53
C SER A 140 -7.42 15.92 4.95
N GLY A 141 -7.43 17.15 5.47
CA GLY A 141 -6.43 18.16 5.11
C GLY A 141 -4.99 17.72 5.46
N GLN A 142 -4.82 16.95 6.54
CA GLN A 142 -3.53 16.38 6.95
C GLN A 142 -3.00 15.37 5.91
N GLU A 143 -3.86 14.47 5.43
CA GLU A 143 -3.52 13.47 4.41
C GLU A 143 -3.14 14.12 3.09
N LEU A 144 -3.95 15.07 2.60
CA LEU A 144 -3.65 15.79 1.36
C LEU A 144 -2.32 16.55 1.44
N ASN A 145 -2.10 17.27 2.54
CA ASN A 145 -0.84 17.97 2.76
C ASN A 145 0.35 17.00 2.81
N HIS A 146 0.20 15.81 3.41
CA HIS A 146 1.26 14.80 3.42
C HIS A 146 1.54 14.26 2.02
N ILE A 147 0.51 13.92 1.23
CA ILE A 147 0.69 13.48 -0.16
C ILE A 147 1.44 14.55 -0.96
N ASP A 148 1.07 15.82 -0.80
CA ASP A 148 1.75 16.93 -1.47
C ASP A 148 3.22 17.07 -1.06
N GLN A 149 3.54 16.91 0.23
CA GLN A 149 4.92 16.92 0.71
C GLN A 149 5.75 15.77 0.11
N VAL A 150 5.19 14.56 0.04
CA VAL A 150 5.86 13.40 -0.56
C VAL A 150 6.07 13.61 -2.05
N ILE A 151 5.06 14.12 -2.78
CA ILE A 151 5.18 14.48 -4.19
C ILE A 151 6.31 15.50 -4.39
N GLU A 152 6.31 16.60 -3.65
CA GLU A 152 7.32 17.65 -3.81
C GLU A 152 8.74 17.16 -3.52
N LYS A 153 8.91 16.31 -2.50
CA LYS A 153 10.20 15.67 -2.16
C LYS A 153 10.73 14.76 -3.26
N LEU A 154 9.84 14.07 -4.00
CA LEU A 154 10.22 12.94 -4.85
C LEU A 154 10.01 13.16 -6.36
N LYS A 155 9.19 14.14 -6.79
CA LYS A 155 8.76 14.30 -8.19
C LYS A 155 9.89 14.46 -9.22
N ASN A 156 11.04 14.97 -8.80
CA ASN A 156 12.19 15.19 -9.68
C ASN A 156 13.16 13.98 -9.75
N LYS A 157 12.92 12.93 -8.95
CA LYS A 157 13.78 11.74 -8.93
C LYS A 157 13.41 10.77 -10.05
N THR A 158 14.41 10.11 -10.60
CA THR A 158 14.26 9.02 -11.55
C THR A 158 13.85 7.72 -10.86
N ALA A 159 13.36 6.75 -11.64
CA ALA A 159 13.08 5.40 -11.12
C ALA A 159 14.30 4.76 -10.44
N LYS A 160 15.51 5.02 -10.96
CA LYS A 160 16.75 4.53 -10.37
C LYS A 160 17.01 5.14 -9.00
N GLU A 161 16.98 6.47 -8.88
CA GLU A 161 17.21 7.18 -7.61
C GLU A 161 16.17 6.81 -6.54
N LEU A 162 14.91 6.60 -6.94
CA LEU A 162 13.86 6.15 -6.01
C LEU A 162 14.05 4.68 -5.60
N SER A 163 14.54 3.83 -6.49
CA SER A 163 14.90 2.45 -6.14
C SER A 163 16.04 2.44 -5.13
N GLU A 164 17.11 3.21 -5.39
CA GLU A 164 18.23 3.40 -4.46
C GLU A 164 17.77 3.94 -3.11
N LEU A 165 16.85 4.91 -3.08
CA LEU A 165 16.27 5.42 -1.84
C LEU A 165 15.51 4.31 -1.08
N SER A 166 14.63 3.57 -1.77
CA SER A 166 13.88 2.48 -1.12
C SER A 166 14.75 1.32 -0.64
N HIS A 167 15.91 1.09 -1.27
CA HIS A 167 16.86 0.06 -0.83
C HIS A 167 17.62 0.45 0.46
N LYS A 168 17.56 1.73 0.85
CA LYS A 168 18.06 2.21 2.15
C LYS A 168 16.99 2.18 3.24
N ASP A 169 15.74 1.92 2.89
CA ASP A 169 14.62 1.98 3.83
C ASP A 169 14.52 0.69 4.64
N VAL A 170 14.45 0.83 5.96
CA VAL A 170 14.47 -0.30 6.90
C VAL A 170 13.35 -1.32 6.68
N PRO A 171 12.11 -0.92 6.37
CA PRO A 171 11.05 -1.85 5.97
C PRO A 171 11.44 -2.74 4.79
N TRP A 172 12.06 -2.17 3.76
CA TRP A 172 12.50 -2.94 2.60
C TRP A 172 13.72 -3.83 2.94
N ILE A 173 14.68 -3.33 3.72
CA ILE A 173 15.90 -4.06 4.08
C ILE A 173 15.58 -5.35 4.87
N THR A 174 14.68 -5.24 5.85
CA THR A 174 14.40 -6.29 6.84
C THR A 174 13.40 -7.34 6.37
N THR A 175 12.58 -7.02 5.36
CA THR A 175 11.59 -7.95 4.80
C THR A 175 12.25 -8.94 3.84
N PRO A 176 11.99 -10.26 3.83
CA PRO A 176 12.55 -11.15 2.81
C PRO A 176 12.01 -10.87 1.38
N GLU A 177 12.78 -11.20 0.33
CA GLU A 177 12.31 -11.01 -1.05
C GLU A 177 11.00 -11.77 -1.32
N GLY A 178 10.07 -11.13 -2.00
CA GLY A 178 8.73 -11.67 -2.30
C GLY A 178 7.75 -11.65 -1.11
N LYS A 179 8.16 -11.17 0.07
CA LYS A 179 7.27 -11.07 1.24
C LYS A 179 6.66 -9.68 1.39
N ILE A 180 5.55 -9.62 2.12
CA ILE A 180 4.86 -8.38 2.49
C ILE A 180 5.74 -7.61 3.47
N ILE A 181 5.88 -6.32 3.21
CA ILE A 181 6.61 -5.39 4.05
C ILE A 181 5.71 -4.96 5.21
N ASP A 182 6.24 -5.09 6.43
CA ASP A 182 5.57 -4.70 7.66
C ASP A 182 5.62 -3.18 7.85
N TYR A 183 4.47 -2.54 8.07
CA TYR A 183 4.37 -1.11 8.36
C TYR A 183 5.09 -0.73 9.66
N GLU A 184 5.08 -1.56 10.70
CA GLU A 184 5.70 -1.23 12.00
C GLU A 184 7.22 -1.07 11.91
N SER A 185 7.84 -1.65 10.88
CA SER A 185 9.27 -1.52 10.67
C SER A 185 9.73 -0.08 10.38
N VAL A 186 8.81 0.86 10.10
CA VAL A 186 9.14 2.29 9.95
C VAL A 186 9.71 2.92 11.22
N PHE A 187 9.36 2.40 12.40
CA PHE A 187 9.85 2.94 13.68
C PHE A 187 11.32 2.62 13.94
N TYR A 188 11.93 1.79 13.09
CA TYR A 188 13.37 1.48 13.11
C TYR A 188 14.14 2.15 11.98
N ARG A 189 13.50 3.06 11.22
CA ARG A 189 14.13 3.80 10.11
C ARG A 189 15.35 4.59 10.56
N THR A 190 16.33 4.67 9.68
CA THR A 190 17.51 5.52 9.86
C THR A 190 17.23 6.96 9.42
N ALA A 191 18.12 7.89 9.77
CA ALA A 191 18.00 9.30 9.40
C ALA A 191 17.88 9.55 7.88
N ASP A 192 18.32 8.60 7.04
CA ASP A 192 18.22 8.70 5.58
C ASP A 192 16.77 8.64 5.07
N THR A 193 15.88 7.96 5.80
CA THR A 193 14.52 7.64 5.35
C THR A 193 13.42 8.02 6.35
N SER A 194 13.77 8.14 7.63
CA SER A 194 12.89 8.63 8.69
C SER A 194 12.28 9.99 8.37
N VAL A 195 11.00 10.15 8.68
CA VAL A 195 10.29 11.42 8.61
C VAL A 195 9.88 11.94 10.00
N ARG A 196 10.16 11.19 11.06
CA ARG A 196 10.17 11.71 12.45
C ARG A 196 11.51 12.37 12.76
N VAL A 197 11.45 13.43 13.58
CA VAL A 197 12.62 13.95 14.28
C VAL A 197 12.66 13.23 15.62
N TYR A 198 13.58 12.27 15.77
CA TYR A 198 13.86 11.69 17.08
C TYR A 198 14.75 12.69 17.82
N GLU A 199 14.27 13.23 18.94
CA GLU A 199 15.15 13.96 19.85
C GLU A 199 16.24 12.98 20.27
N THR A 200 17.49 13.23 19.86
CA THR A 200 18.62 12.50 20.44
C THR A 200 18.66 12.88 21.91
N GLU A 201 18.23 11.97 22.80
CA GLU A 201 18.54 12.10 24.21
C GLU A 201 20.05 12.27 24.33
N THR A 202 20.48 13.50 24.61
CA THR A 202 21.85 13.78 25.00
C THR A 202 22.07 13.05 26.33
N ALA A 203 22.72 11.88 26.25
CA ALA A 203 23.23 11.17 27.41
C ALA A 203 24.34 11.97 28.11
#